data_AF-A0A924JHC3-F1
#
_entry.id   AF-A0A924JHC3-F1
#
_cell.length_a   1.000
_cell.length_b   1.000
_cell.length_c   1.000
_cell.angle_alpha   90.00
_cell.angle_beta   90.00
_cell.angle_gamma   90.00
#
_symmetry.space_group_name_H-M   'P 1'
#
loop_
_entity.id
_entity.type
_entity.pdbx_description
1 polymer ?
#
loop_
_entity_poly.entity_id
_entity_poly.type
_entity_poly.pdbx_seq_one_letter_code
_entity_poly.pdbx_strand_id
1 'polypeptide(L)' 'GKVTPEQQAFYVDLFEKVTQTAEYKDYMEKQALKPIFLKGEAMLKFLEEDDALNKSLMTEAGFVAK' A
#
# COMPACT_ATOMS: atom_id res chain seq x y z
N GLY A 1 -15.68 6.51 6.49
CA GLY A 1 -14.96 6.69 7.77
C GLY A 1 -15.02 8.15 8.18
N LYS A 2 -15.07 8.45 9.48
CA LYS A 2 -15.18 9.83 10.02
C LYS A 2 -13.82 10.54 10.15
N VAL A 3 -12.95 10.42 9.14
CA VAL A 3 -11.63 11.09 9.11
C VAL A 3 -11.75 12.35 8.27
N THR A 4 -11.31 13.50 8.80
CA THR A 4 -11.32 14.75 8.04
C THR A 4 -10.15 14.80 7.05
N PRO A 5 -10.23 15.60 5.97
CA PRO A 5 -9.12 15.78 5.04
C PRO A 5 -7.82 16.22 5.72
N GLU A 6 -7.90 17.06 6.75
CA GLU A 6 -6.73 17.56 7.49
C GLU A 6 -6.09 16.44 8.31
N GLN A 7 -6.90 15.61 8.96
CA GLN A 7 -6.41 14.44 9.69
C GLN A 7 -5.71 13.46 8.74
N GLN A 8 -6.31 13.23 7.56
CA GLN A 8 -5.70 12.39 6.53
C GLN A 8 -4.36 12.98 6.04
N ALA A 9 -4.33 14.27 5.70
CA ALA A 9 -3.15 14.94 5.20
C ALA A 9 -1.99 14.89 6.21
N PHE A 10 -2.29 15.10 7.50
CA PHE A 10 -1.30 15.00 8.56
C PHE A 10 -0.58 13.65 8.57
N TYR A 11 -1.34 12.54 8.53
CA TYR A 11 -0.72 11.20 8.57
C TYR A 11 0.01 10.85 7.28
N VAL A 12 -0.51 11.26 6.13
CA VAL A 12 0.18 11.06 4.85
C VAL A 12 1.54 11.75 4.87
N ASP A 13 1.61 13.01 5.31
CA ASP A 13 2.87 13.77 5.42
C ASP A 13 3.80 13.17 6.48
N LEU A 14 3.27 12.77 7.64
CA LEU A 14 4.04 12.10 8.68
C LEU A 14 4.74 10.84 8.16
N PHE A 15 4.01 9.94 7.50
CA PHE A 15 4.59 8.71 6.98
C PHE A 15 5.54 8.96 5.81
N GLU A 16 5.25 9.95 4.95
CA GLU A 16 6.17 10.34 3.88
C GLU A 16 7.52 10.78 4.46
N LYS A 17 7.53 11.59 5.52
CA LYS A 17 8.77 11.98 6.23
C LYS A 17 9.48 10.78 6.86
N VAL A 18 8.76 9.84 7.45
CA VAL A 18 9.35 8.60 7.99
C VAL A 18 10.08 7.83 6.89
N THR A 19 9.51 7.73 5.68
CA THR A 19 10.18 7.02 4.57
C THR A 19 11.47 7.68 4.08
N GLN A 20 11.66 8.96 4.41
CA GLN A 20 12.83 9.73 4.01
C GLN A 20 14.01 9.61 5.00
N THR A 21 13.79 9.07 6.20
CA THR A 21 14.85 8.92 7.22
C THR A 21 15.91 7.91 6.78
N ALA A 22 17.13 8.07 7.31
CA ALA A 22 18.23 7.18 6.99
C ALA A 22 17.97 5.76 7.50
N GLU A 23 17.36 5.65 8.68
CA GLU A 23 17.00 4.40 9.33
C GLU A 23 15.98 3.62 8.49
N TYR A 24 14.97 4.30 7.93
CA TYR A 24 13.98 3.63 7.09
C TYR A 24 14.59 3.17 5.77
N LYS A 25 15.45 3.99 5.15
CA LYS A 25 16.14 3.63 3.90
C LYS A 25 17.06 2.42 4.11
N ASP A 26 17.87 2.43 5.16
CA ASP A 26 18.75 1.32 5.54
C ASP A 26 17.95 0.04 5.82
N TYR A 27 16.80 0.15 6.51
CA TYR A 27 15.89 -0.96 6.72
C TYR A 27 15.36 -1.54 5.38
N MET A 28 14.91 -0.69 4.46
CA MET A 28 14.38 -1.15 3.16
C MET A 28 15.46 -1.73 2.25
N GLU A 29 16.71 -1.26 2.33
CA GLU A 29 17.83 -1.80 1.55
C GLU A 29 18.28 -3.19 2.06
N LYS A 30 18.19 -3.41 3.38
CA LYS A 30 18.64 -4.67 4.01
C LYS A 30 17.61 -5.79 3.96
N GLN A 31 16.36 -5.47 3.69
CA GLN A 31 15.26 -6.43 3.67
C GLN A 31 14.79 -6.68 2.24
N ALA A 32 14.15 -7.83 2.00
CA ALA A 32 13.57 -8.17 0.69
C ALA A 32 12.23 -7.45 0.46
N LEU A 33 12.20 -6.13 0.66
CA LEU A 33 11.02 -5.28 0.53
C LEU A 33 11.17 -4.33 -0.65
N LYS A 34 10.05 -3.94 -1.27
CA LYS A 34 10.04 -2.95 -2.34
C LYS A 34 9.93 -1.53 -1.74
N PRO A 35 10.91 -0.63 -1.97
CA PRO A 35 10.84 0.75 -1.46
C PRO A 35 9.86 1.58 -2.28
N ILE A 36 8.58 1.54 -1.92
CA ILE A 36 7.52 2.33 -2.54
C ILE A 36 6.62 2.93 -1.46
N PHE A 37 6.24 4.19 -1.64
CA PHE A 37 5.26 4.88 -0.80
C PHE A 37 4.07 5.28 -1.67
N LEU A 38 2.94 4.59 -1.49
CA LEU A 38 1.70 4.86 -2.22
C LEU A 38 0.73 5.64 -1.32
N LYS A 39 0.07 6.64 -1.89
CA LYS A 39 -0.94 7.46 -1.22
C LYS A 39 -2.06 7.84 -2.19
N GLY A 40 -3.22 8.18 -1.65
CA GLY A 40 -4.37 8.66 -2.42
C GLY A 40 -4.80 7.68 -3.52
N GLU A 41 -5.07 8.21 -4.71
CA GLU A 41 -5.52 7.43 -5.87
C GLU A 41 -4.54 6.34 -6.29
N ALA A 42 -3.22 6.57 -6.15
CA ALA A 42 -2.22 5.56 -6.50
C ALA A 42 -2.30 4.31 -5.60
N MET A 43 -2.64 4.49 -4.32
CA MET A 43 -2.87 3.38 -3.40
C MET A 43 -4.17 2.64 -3.74
N LEU A 44 -5.24 3.39 -4.03
CA LEU A 44 -6.52 2.79 -4.41
C LEU A 44 -6.40 1.95 -5.68
N LYS A 45 -5.77 2.50 -6.72
CA LYS A 45 -5.53 1.80 -7.98
C LYS A 45 -4.71 0.52 -7.78
N PHE A 46 -3.64 0.57 -6.99
CA PHE A 46 -2.85 -0.62 -6.67
C PHE A 46 -3.70 -1.72 -6.03
N LEU A 47 -4.55 -1.38 -5.06
CA LEU A 47 -5.43 -2.34 -4.40
C LEU A 47 -6.48 -2.91 -5.34
N GLU A 48 -7.07 -2.09 -6.21
CA GLU A 48 -8.07 -2.53 -7.19
C GLU A 48 -7.48 -3.51 -8.22
N GLU A 49 -6.30 -3.19 -8.75
CA GLU A 49 -5.59 -4.06 -9.70
C GLU A 49 -5.19 -5.39 -9.04
N ASP A 50 -4.67 -5.34 -7.80
CA ASP A 50 -4.25 -6.53 -7.07
C ASP A 50 -5.44 -7.40 -6.64
N ASP A 51 -6.56 -6.81 -6.20
CA ASP A 51 -7.80 -7.52 -5.88
C ASP A 51 -8.35 -8.24 -7.11
N ALA A 52 -8.43 -7.55 -8.26
CA ALA A 52 -8.91 -8.13 -9.50
C ALA A 52 -8.04 -9.32 -9.95
N LEU A 53 -6.71 -9.15 -9.90
CA LEU A 53 -5.76 -10.20 -10.24
C LEU A 53 -5.91 -11.41 -9.31
N ASN A 54 -5.86 -11.18 -8.01
CA ASN A 54 -5.95 -12.25 -7.02
C ASN A 54 -7.27 -12.99 -7.11
N LYS A 55 -8.39 -12.27 -7.30
CA LYS A 55 -9.70 -12.88 -7.50
C LYS A 55 -9.73 -13.77 -8.75
N SER A 56 -9.15 -13.33 -9.87
CA SER A 56 -9.07 -14.15 -11.09
C SER A 56 -8.29 -15.44 -10.81
N LEU A 57 -7.09 -15.31 -10.24
CA LEU A 57 -6.22 -16.45 -9.94
C LEU A 57 -6.87 -17.46 -8.99
N MET A 58 -7.51 -16.99 -7.91
CA MET A 58 -8.19 -17.88 -6.97
C MET A 58 -9.42 -18.57 -7.59
N THR A 59 -10.13 -17.89 -8.47
CA THR A 59 -11.29 -18.46 -9.19
C THR A 59 -10.84 -19.53 -10.18
N GLU A 60 -9.80 -19.23 -10.98
CA GLU A 60 -9.20 -20.17 -11.94
C GLU A 60 -8.62 -21.41 -11.25
N ALA A 61 -7.99 -21.24 -10.09
CA ALA A 61 -7.45 -22.33 -9.27
C ALA A 61 -8.54 -23.13 -8.52
N GLY A 62 -9.80 -22.69 -8.53
CA GLY A 62 -10.91 -23.36 -7.81
C GLY A 62 -10.87 -23.18 -6.29
N PHE A 63 -10.17 -22.17 -5.78
CA PHE A 63 -10.04 -21.88 -4.34
C PHE A 63 -11.14 -20.95 -3.79
N VAL A 64 -12.08 -20.53 -4.64
CA VAL A 64 -13.26 -19.76 -4.23
C VAL A 64 -14.45 -20.72 -4.13
N ALA A 65 -15.12 -20.73 -2.97
CA ALA A 65 -16.35 -21.49 -2.78
C ALA A 65 -17.45 -20.97 -3.73
N LYS A 66 -18.24 -21.88 -4.27
CA LYS A 66 -19.39 -21.56 -5.13
C LYS A 66 -20.53 -20.92 -4.34
#